data_AF-A0A4R2PUQ9-F1
#
_entry.id   AF-A0A4R2PUQ9-F1
#
_cell.length_a   1.000
_cell.length_b   1.000
_cell.length_c   1.000
_cell.angle_alpha   90.00
_cell.angle_beta   90.00
_cell.angle_gamma   90.00
#
_symmetry.space_group_name_H-M   'P 1'
#
loop_
_entity.id
_entity.type
_entity.pdbx_description
1 polymer ?
#
loop_
_entity_poly.entity_id
_entity_poly.type
_entity_poly.pdbx_seq_one_letter_code
_entity_poly.pdbx_strand_id
1 'polypeptide(L)'
;MDDEHIAALRKLVLAGWSGVPLGNPAEPEALVYTRGRLGILDSVHVRSYDNAMAIRAERGRNTRTSEGPVSKVVADVLSWQKGDDA
;
A
#
# COMPACT_ATOMS: atom_id res chain seq x y z
N MET A 1 -20.79 -6.71 0.85
CA MET A 1 -20.11 -6.19 2.06
C MET A 1 -18.75 -5.70 1.57
N ASP A 2 -18.78 -4.77 0.61
CA ASP A 2 -17.68 -4.62 -0.37
C ASP A 2 -17.04 -3.21 -0.32
N ASP A 3 -17.65 -2.30 0.41
CA ASP A 3 -17.34 -0.87 0.32
C ASP A 3 -16.13 -0.46 1.14
N GLU A 4 -15.83 -1.14 2.25
CA GLU A 4 -14.76 -0.70 3.16
C GLU A 4 -13.36 -0.90 2.57
N HIS A 5 -13.09 -2.05 1.96
CA HIS A 5 -11.79 -2.34 1.35
C HIS A 5 -11.54 -1.47 0.12
N ILE A 6 -12.54 -1.34 -0.75
CA ILE A 6 -12.45 -0.45 -1.91
C ILE A 6 -12.29 1.01 -1.44
N ALA A 7 -12.99 1.45 -0.39
CA ALA A 7 -12.81 2.79 0.18
C ALA A 7 -11.40 2.99 0.75
N ALA A 8 -10.82 1.98 1.40
CA ALA A 8 -9.44 2.04 1.87
C ALA A 8 -8.44 2.17 0.71
N LEU A 9 -8.56 1.33 -0.32
CA LEU A 9 -7.67 1.40 -1.49
C LEU A 9 -7.81 2.72 -2.27
N ARG A 10 -9.03 3.28 -2.37
CA ARG A 10 -9.27 4.62 -2.93
C ARG A 10 -8.50 5.71 -2.19
N LYS A 11 -8.31 5.60 -0.87
CA LYS A 11 -7.49 6.57 -0.10
C LYS A 11 -6.03 6.56 -0.54
N LEU A 12 -5.46 5.41 -0.94
CA LEU A 12 -4.10 5.36 -1.49
C LEU A 12 -4.01 6.14 -2.80
N VAL A 13 -4.97 5.94 -3.71
CA VAL A 13 -5.03 6.65 -4.99
C VAL A 13 -5.16 8.16 -4.77
N LEU A 14 -6.07 8.58 -3.87
CA LEU A 14 -6.23 9.99 -3.50
C LEU A 14 -4.97 10.59 -2.85
N ALA A 15 -4.18 9.77 -2.16
CA ALA A 15 -2.88 10.15 -1.61
C ALA A 15 -1.73 10.07 -2.64
N GLY A 16 -2.03 9.95 -3.94
CA GLY A 16 -1.03 9.97 -5.02
C GLY A 16 -0.24 8.68 -5.18
N TRP A 17 -0.73 7.55 -4.67
CA TRP A 17 -0.16 6.24 -4.97
C TRP A 17 -0.60 5.75 -6.35
N SER A 18 0.31 5.08 -7.05
CA SER A 18 0.03 4.47 -8.35
C SER A 18 -0.23 2.98 -8.17
N GLY A 19 -1.43 2.53 -8.53
CA GLY A 19 -1.81 1.11 -8.55
C GLY A 19 -1.41 0.46 -9.86
N VAL A 20 -0.70 -0.66 -9.78
CA VAL A 20 -0.36 -1.53 -10.91
C VAL A 20 -0.85 -2.94 -10.57
N PRO A 21 -1.69 -3.56 -11.41
CA PRO A 21 -2.02 -4.97 -11.23
C PRO A 21 -0.77 -5.83 -11.41
N LEU A 22 -0.51 -6.74 -10.48
CA LEU A 22 0.69 -7.56 -10.48
C LEU A 22 0.32 -9.04 -10.67
N GLY A 23 0.31 -9.47 -11.94
CA GLY A 23 0.45 -10.87 -12.35
C GLY A 23 -0.82 -11.73 -12.36
N ASN A 24 -0.78 -12.73 -13.25
CA ASN A 24 -1.76 -13.79 -13.54
C ASN A 24 -3.19 -13.32 -13.92
N PRO A 25 -3.61 -13.46 -15.20
CA PRO A 25 -5.01 -13.20 -15.60
C PRO A 25 -6.04 -14.07 -14.87
N ALA A 26 -5.61 -15.18 -14.25
CA ALA A 26 -6.47 -16.05 -13.46
C ALA A 26 -6.60 -15.62 -11.99
N GLU A 27 -5.76 -14.69 -11.50
CA GLU A 27 -5.77 -14.18 -10.13
C GLU A 27 -5.69 -12.63 -10.15
N PRO A 28 -6.72 -11.96 -10.70
CA PRO A 28 -6.71 -10.51 -10.95
C PRO A 28 -6.69 -9.63 -9.69
N GLU A 29 -6.72 -10.24 -8.50
CA GLU A 29 -6.83 -9.58 -7.21
C GLU A 29 -5.48 -9.23 -6.54
N ALA A 30 -4.36 -9.65 -7.13
CA ALA A 30 -3.04 -9.18 -6.74
C ALA A 30 -2.78 -7.76 -7.27
N LEU A 31 -3.10 -6.75 -6.46
CA LEU A 31 -2.83 -5.35 -6.76
C LEU A 31 -1.61 -4.86 -5.99
N VAL A 32 -0.71 -4.15 -6.65
CA VAL A 32 0.40 -3.46 -5.99
C VAL A 32 0.28 -1.96 -6.19
N TYR A 33 0.21 -1.24 -5.07
CA TYR A 33 0.29 0.21 -5.05
C TYR A 33 1.71 0.62 -4.70
N THR A 34 2.26 1.58 -5.43
CA THR A 34 3.59 2.13 -5.14
C THR A 34 3.56 3.64 -5.07
N ARG A 35 4.46 4.22 -4.29
CA ARG A 35 4.72 5.65 -4.24
C ARG A 35 6.20 5.89 -3.96
N GLY A 36 6.85 6.64 -4.86
CA GLY A 36 8.23 7.07 -4.69
C GLY A 36 8.33 8.56 -4.32
N ARG A 37 9.17 8.92 -3.35
CA ARG A 37 9.49 10.31 -2.99
C ARG A 37 10.88 10.42 -2.36
N LEU A 38 11.75 11.31 -2.85
CA LEU A 38 13.04 11.67 -2.21
C LEU A 38 13.89 10.47 -1.71
N GLY A 39 13.97 9.37 -2.47
CA GLY A 39 14.73 8.17 -2.09
C GLY A 39 14.01 7.23 -1.11
N ILE A 40 12.75 7.51 -0.79
CA ILE A 40 11.78 6.63 -0.13
C ILE A 40 10.93 5.97 -1.23
N LEU A 41 10.78 4.65 -1.14
CA LEU A 41 9.89 3.86 -1.95
C LEU A 41 8.93 3.12 -1.02
N ASP A 42 7.65 3.47 -1.08
CA ASP A 42 6.60 2.76 -0.37
C ASP A 42 5.87 1.82 -1.35
N SER A 43 5.58 0.60 -0.92
CA SER A 43 4.74 -0.36 -1.64
C SER A 43 3.67 -0.96 -0.74
N VAL A 44 2.48 -1.22 -1.29
CA VAL A 44 1.39 -1.98 -0.67
C VAL A 44 1.00 -3.09 -1.64
N HIS A 45 1.13 -4.34 -1.20
CA HIS A 45 0.79 -5.54 -1.93
C HIS A 45 -0.50 -6.10 -1.35
N VAL A 46 -1.60 -5.95 -2.09
CA VAL A 46 -2.88 -6.58 -1.79
C VAL A 46 -2.76 -8.03 -2.23
N ARG A 47 -2.69 -8.96 -1.27
CA ARG A 47 -2.48 -10.39 -1.53
C ARG A 47 -3.80 -11.14 -1.71
N SER A 48 -4.87 -10.61 -1.10
CA SER A 48 -6.24 -11.06 -1.26
C SER A 48 -7.17 -9.88 -0.98
N TYR A 49 -8.48 -10.08 -1.17
CA TYR A 49 -9.49 -9.05 -0.88
C TYR A 49 -9.37 -8.45 0.54
N ASP A 50 -9.02 -9.27 1.53
CA ASP A 50 -8.97 -8.86 2.94
C ASP A 50 -7.57 -8.58 3.47
N ASN A 51 -6.50 -9.08 2.82
CA ASN A 51 -5.14 -9.00 3.36
C ASN A 51 -4.18 -8.23 2.45
N ALA A 52 -3.33 -7.42 3.08
CA ALA A 52 -2.24 -6.72 2.43
C ALA A 52 -0.95 -6.77 3.25
N MET A 53 0.16 -6.49 2.57
CA MET A 53 1.46 -6.20 3.18
C MET A 53 1.98 -4.91 2.59
N ALA A 54 2.51 -4.03 3.43
CA ALA A 54 3.21 -2.83 3.02
C ALA A 54 4.68 -2.86 3.43
N ILE A 55 5.53 -2.25 2.60
CA ILE A 55 6.95 -2.07 2.85
C ILE A 55 7.30 -0.61 2.55
N ARG A 56 8.07 0.01 3.43
CA ARG A 56 8.86 1.21 3.12
C ARG A 56 10.30 0.82 2.94
N ALA A 57 10.90 1.24 1.83
CA ALA A 57 12.33 1.17 1.60
C ALA A 57 12.91 2.59 1.50
N GLU A 58 13.93 2.87 2.30
CA GLU A 58 14.69 4.12 2.24
C GLU A 58 16.11 3.79 1.77
N ARG A 59 16.55 4.42 0.68
CA ARG A 59 17.88 4.19 0.09
C ARG A 59 18.19 2.70 -0.14
N GLY A 60 17.18 1.94 -0.57
CA GLY A 60 17.29 0.51 -0.86
C GLY A 60 17.26 -0.42 0.36
N ARG A 61 16.95 0.09 1.57
CA ARG A 61 16.80 -0.74 2.78
C ARG A 61 15.38 -0.66 3.30
N ASN A 62 14.79 -1.79 3.67
CA ASN A 62 13.47 -1.83 4.29
C ASN A 62 13.55 -1.19 5.69
N THR A 63 12.82 -0.10 5.90
CA THR A 63 12.79 0.63 7.19
C THR A 63 11.48 0.43 7.95
N ARG A 64 10.38 0.11 7.26
CA ARG A 64 9.08 -0.19 7.88
C ARG A 64 8.36 -1.29 7.14
N THR A 65 7.56 -2.06 7.87
CA THR A 65 6.64 -3.05 7.34
C THR A 65 5.30 -2.97 8.08
N SER A 66 4.21 -3.27 7.39
CA SER A 66 2.91 -3.53 8.00
C SER A 66 2.24 -4.68 7.27
N GLU A 67 1.55 -5.56 8.00
CA GLU A 67 0.84 -6.70 7.44
C GLU A 67 -0.47 -6.91 8.21
N GLY A 68 -1.48 -7.41 7.49
CA GLY A 68 -2.79 -7.76 8.02
C GLY A 68 -3.93 -7.19 7.15
N PRO A 69 -5.07 -6.85 7.78
CA PRO A 69 -6.25 -6.38 7.04
C PRO A 69 -5.95 -5.17 6.16
N VAL A 70 -6.52 -5.13 4.95
CA VAL A 70 -6.31 -4.03 3.98
C VAL A 70 -6.55 -2.66 4.62
N SER A 71 -7.62 -2.50 5.39
CA SER A 71 -7.96 -1.23 6.06
C SER A 71 -6.88 -0.78 7.06
N LYS A 72 -6.35 -1.71 7.87
CA LYS A 72 -5.26 -1.46 8.82
C LYS A 72 -3.99 -1.06 8.08
N VAL A 73 -3.59 -1.85 7.07
CA VAL A 73 -2.35 -1.60 6.31
C VAL A 73 -2.41 -0.23 5.62
N VAL A 74 -3.55 0.13 5.03
CA VAL A 74 -3.76 1.46 4.44
C VAL A 74 -3.63 2.57 5.49
N ALA A 75 -4.23 2.39 6.67
CA ALA A 75 -4.11 3.37 7.75
C ALA A 75 -2.66 3.55 8.20
N ASP A 76 -1.92 2.45 8.35
CA ASP A 76 -0.51 2.45 8.74
C ASP A 76 0.36 3.21 7.72
N VAL A 77 0.25 2.89 6.43
CA VAL A 77 1.10 3.55 5.41
C VAL A 77 0.80 5.04 5.24
N LEU A 78 -0.46 5.44 5.40
CA LEU A 78 -0.82 6.86 5.37
C LEU A 78 -0.31 7.60 6.62
N SER A 79 -0.18 6.90 7.75
CA SER A 79 0.42 7.46 8.97
C SER A 79 1.93 7.68 8.83
N TRP A 80 2.62 6.86 8.04
CA TRP A 80 4.05 7.01 7.81
C TRP A 80 4.42 8.35 7.19
N GLN A 81 3.47 9.04 6.57
CA GLN A 81 3.70 10.35 5.94
C GLN A 81 3.75 11.48 6.96
N LYS A 82 3.04 11.36 8.09
CA LYS A 82 2.93 12.43 9.08
C LYS A 82 4.19 12.63 9.94
N GLY A 83 5.11 11.66 9.92
CA GLY A 83 6.32 11.67 10.74
C GLY A 83 7.61 12.04 10.01
N ASP A 84 7.56 12.31 8.70
CA ASP A 84 8.75 12.61 7.89
C ASP A 84 8.90 14.12 7.57
N ASP A 85 7.92 14.95 7.95
CA ASP A 85 7.88 16.40 7.72
C ASP A 85 8.21 17.22 9.00
N ALA A 86 8.80 16.58 10.02
CA ALA A 86 9.21 17.21 11.28
C ALA A 86 10.75 17.29 11.41
#